data_AF-A0A2V5IJS3-F1
#
_entry.id   AF-A0A2V5IJS3-F1
#
_cell.length_a   1.000
_cell.length_b   1.000
_cell.length_c   1.000
_cell.angle_alpha   90.00
_cell.angle_beta   90.00
_cell.angle_gamma   90.00
#
_symmetry.space_group_name_H-M   'P 1'
#
loop_
_entity.id
_entity.type
_entity.pdbx_description
1 polymer ?
#
loop_
_entity_poly.entity_id
_entity_poly.type
_entity_poly.pdbx_seq_one_letter_code
_entity_poly.pdbx_strand_id
1 'polypeptide(L)'
;MGRIEELPDDFDESLNLNDGAANAAAAASAAAPTEEEILPIKHERLKDVESSDPMAPRMPPTMQAVQTHTTDELADILNRTPLFMTDMDKALDENGENVMLDAIRALQNEGTRGEVAQSFRSEGNETAKEKRWIDAKEHYTKAIAVLQAKEDKWEKPEDEEAERKLQQEVEAACYINRALCHLELRECFIS
;
A
#
# COMPACT_ATOMS: atom_id res chain seq x y z
N MET A 1 -40.39 -46.78 6.93
CA MET A 1 -39.30 -47.48 6.23
C MET A 1 -38.17 -46.47 6.02
N GLY A 2 -37.33 -46.28 7.04
CA GLY A 2 -36.16 -45.41 6.94
C GLY A 2 -35.04 -46.18 6.25
N ARG A 3 -34.51 -45.65 5.14
CA ARG A 3 -33.28 -46.16 4.53
C ARG A 3 -32.13 -45.80 5.46
N ILE A 4 -31.45 -46.82 5.97
CA ILE A 4 -30.14 -46.67 6.60
C ILE A 4 -29.15 -46.84 5.45
N GLU A 5 -28.54 -45.75 5.01
CA GLU A 5 -27.39 -45.81 4.11
C GLU A 5 -26.18 -46.12 4.98
N GLU A 6 -25.73 -47.38 4.93
CA GLU A 6 -24.48 -47.82 5.52
C GLU A 6 -23.33 -47.12 4.78
N LEU A 7 -22.51 -46.39 5.52
CA LEU A 7 -21.31 -45.77 4.95
C LEU A 7 -20.38 -46.89 4.44
N PRO A 8 -19.77 -46.75 3.26
CA PRO A 8 -18.76 -47.70 2.79
C PRO A 8 -17.58 -47.78 3.77
N ASP A 9 -17.32 -48.98 4.26
CA ASP A 9 -16.30 -49.32 5.26
C ASP A 9 -14.88 -49.40 4.64
N ASP A 10 -14.59 -48.50 3.70
CA ASP A 10 -13.33 -48.43 2.91
C ASP A 10 -12.35 -47.41 3.51
N PHE A 11 -12.39 -47.19 4.83
CA PHE A 11 -11.40 -46.33 5.49
C PHE A 11 -10.15 -47.16 5.78
N ASP A 12 -9.12 -46.97 4.97
CA ASP A 12 -7.82 -47.61 5.15
C ASP A 12 -7.11 -47.08 6.41
N GLU A 13 -7.21 -47.83 7.50
CA GLU A 13 -6.61 -47.51 8.81
C GLU A 13 -5.07 -47.51 8.80
N SER A 14 -4.41 -47.81 7.66
CA SER A 14 -2.95 -47.81 7.53
C SER A 14 -2.34 -46.50 7.03
N LEU A 15 -3.12 -45.41 6.95
CA LEU A 15 -2.64 -44.07 6.59
C LEU A 15 -1.56 -43.56 7.56
N ASN A 16 -0.30 -43.69 7.16
CA ASN A 16 0.84 -43.09 7.85
C ASN A 16 0.83 -41.57 7.67
N LEU A 17 0.31 -40.84 8.66
CA LEU A 17 0.28 -39.37 8.71
C LEU A 17 1.67 -38.71 8.71
N ASN A 18 2.74 -39.50 8.90
CA ASN A 18 4.11 -39.00 8.92
C ASN A 18 4.72 -38.83 7.52
N ASP A 19 4.21 -39.53 6.51
CA ASP A 19 4.70 -39.43 5.13
C ASP A 19 4.28 -38.10 4.47
N GLY A 20 3.17 -37.52 4.93
CA GLY A 20 2.68 -36.22 4.50
C GLY A 20 3.56 -35.05 4.91
N ALA A 21 4.36 -35.18 5.97
CA ALA A 21 5.21 -34.08 6.46
C ALA A 21 6.37 -33.76 5.50
N ALA A 22 6.90 -34.77 4.80
CA ALA A 22 7.99 -34.58 3.83
C ALA A 22 7.51 -33.90 2.54
N ASN A 23 6.28 -34.19 2.09
CA ASN A 23 5.70 -33.58 0.89
C ASN A 23 4.91 -32.29 1.17
N ALA A 24 4.37 -32.09 2.38
CA ALA A 24 3.73 -30.83 2.78
C ALA A 24 4.76 -29.70 2.98
N ALA A 25 5.99 -30.01 3.38
CA ALA A 25 7.09 -29.04 3.40
C ALA A 25 7.46 -28.53 2.00
N ALA A 26 7.34 -29.37 0.97
CA ALA A 26 7.61 -28.99 -0.43
C ALA A 26 6.41 -28.29 -1.10
N ALA A 27 5.18 -28.61 -0.72
CA ALA A 27 3.97 -27.98 -1.28
C ALA A 27 3.64 -26.63 -0.59
N ALA A 28 3.96 -26.46 0.70
CA ALA A 28 3.79 -25.20 1.40
C ALA A 28 4.83 -24.14 0.99
N SER A 29 5.96 -24.54 0.38
CA SER A 29 6.95 -23.60 -0.16
C SER A 29 6.61 -23.10 -1.58
N ALA A 30 5.53 -23.59 -2.20
CA ALA A 30 5.18 -23.27 -3.59
C ALA A 30 3.98 -22.33 -3.74
N ALA A 31 3.29 -21.97 -2.64
CA ALA A 31 2.10 -21.12 -2.67
C ALA A 31 2.22 -19.85 -1.82
N ALA A 32 3.36 -19.60 -1.19
CA ALA A 32 3.66 -18.28 -0.64
C ALA A 32 4.16 -17.41 -1.81
N PRO A 33 3.66 -16.16 -1.99
CA PRO A 33 4.43 -15.19 -2.74
C PRO A 33 5.82 -15.17 -2.10
N THR A 34 6.86 -15.22 -2.92
CA THR A 34 8.25 -15.10 -2.45
C THR A 34 8.32 -13.90 -1.53
N GLU A 35 8.38 -14.17 -0.22
CA GLU A 35 8.64 -13.20 0.82
C GLU A 35 10.03 -12.66 0.53
N GLU A 36 10.12 -11.63 -0.31
CA GLU A 36 11.25 -10.72 -0.24
C GLU A 36 11.27 -10.25 1.22
N GLU A 37 12.33 -10.63 1.92
CA GLU A 37 12.51 -10.44 3.35
C GLU A 37 12.11 -9.01 3.74
N ILE A 38 10.96 -8.85 4.41
CA ILE A 38 10.45 -7.55 4.87
C ILE A 38 11.49 -6.84 5.76
N LEU A 39 12.36 -7.64 6.41
CA LEU A 39 13.51 -7.19 7.19
C LEU A 39 14.76 -7.93 6.70
N PRO A 40 15.81 -7.24 6.24
CA PRO A 40 17.01 -7.89 5.71
C PRO A 40 17.71 -8.70 6.81
N ILE A 41 17.98 -9.98 6.55
CA ILE A 41 18.67 -10.84 7.52
C ILE A 41 20.16 -10.50 7.56
N LYS A 42 20.68 -10.04 8.72
CA LYS A 42 22.13 -9.87 8.91
C LYS A 42 22.76 -11.24 9.18
N HIS A 43 23.21 -11.89 8.09
CA HIS A 43 23.79 -13.24 8.09
C HIS A 43 25.02 -13.41 9.01
N GLU A 44 25.77 -12.34 9.28
CA GLU A 44 26.90 -12.37 10.21
C GLU A 44 26.43 -12.54 11.65
N ARG A 45 25.44 -11.73 12.08
CA ARG A 45 24.85 -11.88 13.42
C ARG A 45 24.04 -13.15 13.58
N LEU A 46 23.44 -13.66 12.50
CA LEU A 46 22.75 -14.96 12.53
C LEU A 46 23.70 -16.09 12.96
N LYS A 47 24.93 -16.10 12.42
CA LYS A 47 25.95 -17.09 12.77
C LYS A 47 26.40 -16.96 14.22
N ASP A 48 26.47 -15.73 14.76
CA ASP A 48 26.79 -15.48 16.17
C ASP A 48 25.68 -15.99 17.10
N VAL A 49 24.41 -15.81 16.71
CA VAL A 49 23.24 -16.30 17.47
C VAL A 49 23.13 -17.83 17.40
N GLU A 50 23.37 -18.43 16.23
CA GLU A 50 23.43 -19.90 16.06
C GLU A 50 24.62 -20.53 16.82
N SER A 51 25.73 -19.79 16.97
CA SER A 51 26.91 -20.26 17.72
C SER A 51 26.73 -20.16 19.24
N SER A 52 25.86 -19.26 19.70
CA SER A 52 25.63 -18.98 21.11
C SER A 52 24.80 -20.07 21.81
N ASP A 53 23.89 -20.73 21.06
CA ASP A 53 23.00 -21.75 21.64
C ASP A 53 22.81 -22.95 20.69
N PRO A 54 23.76 -23.90 20.66
CA PRO A 54 23.78 -25.01 19.69
C PRO A 54 22.67 -26.05 19.87
N MET A 55 21.84 -25.91 20.92
CA MET A 55 20.76 -26.84 21.28
C MET A 55 19.36 -26.22 21.09
N ALA A 56 19.26 -24.93 20.73
CA ALA A 56 17.99 -24.25 20.52
C ALA A 56 17.35 -24.69 19.18
N PRO A 57 16.01 -24.90 19.14
CA PRO A 57 15.32 -25.19 17.90
C PRO A 57 15.53 -24.05 16.89
N ARG A 58 15.88 -24.39 15.64
CA ARG A 58 16.06 -23.41 14.58
C ARG A 58 14.73 -22.69 14.32
N MET A 59 14.69 -21.40 14.60
CA MET A 59 13.48 -20.59 14.45
C MET A 59 13.07 -20.43 12.98
N PRO A 60 11.80 -20.12 12.69
CA PRO A 60 11.38 -19.80 11.33
C PRO A 60 12.13 -18.56 10.81
N PRO A 61 12.41 -18.48 9.49
CA PRO A 61 13.23 -17.43 8.88
C PRO A 61 12.71 -16.01 9.19
N THR A 62 11.39 -15.84 9.30
CA THR A 62 10.75 -14.57 9.66
C THR A 62 11.10 -14.07 11.06
N MET A 63 11.33 -14.96 12.04
CA MET A 63 11.74 -14.58 13.40
C MET A 63 13.25 -14.40 13.53
N GLN A 64 14.04 -15.02 12.67
CA GLN A 64 15.49 -14.85 12.67
C GLN A 64 15.89 -13.44 12.23
N ALA A 65 15.21 -12.89 11.22
CA ALA A 65 15.42 -11.52 10.75
C ALA A 65 15.35 -10.48 11.88
N VAL A 66 14.34 -10.60 12.74
CA VAL A 66 14.10 -9.68 13.87
C VAL A 66 15.22 -9.73 14.92
N GLN A 67 15.76 -10.92 15.22
CA GLN A 67 16.82 -11.06 16.24
C GLN A 67 18.19 -10.61 15.75
N THR A 68 18.41 -10.58 14.44
CA THR A 68 19.66 -10.07 13.88
C THR A 68 19.77 -8.55 13.88
N HIS A 69 18.72 -7.81 14.27
CA HIS A 69 18.75 -6.36 14.46
C HIS A 69 18.77 -6.03 15.96
N THR A 70 19.39 -4.91 16.34
CA THR A 70 19.27 -4.40 17.72
C THR A 70 17.92 -3.73 17.86
N THR A 71 17.46 -3.49 19.09
CA THR A 71 16.18 -2.81 19.34
C THR A 71 16.11 -1.43 18.67
N ASP A 72 17.23 -0.71 18.61
CA ASP A 72 17.31 0.61 17.98
C ASP A 72 17.28 0.49 16.45
N GLU A 73 18.04 -0.44 15.87
CA GLU A 73 18.01 -0.71 14.42
C GLU A 73 16.64 -1.18 13.95
N LEU A 74 15.95 -2.00 14.74
CA LEU A 74 14.61 -2.46 14.42
C LEU A 74 13.59 -1.32 14.47
N ALA A 75 13.73 -0.39 15.41
CA ALA A 75 12.88 0.80 15.48
C ALA A 75 13.07 1.70 14.25
N ASP A 76 14.30 1.84 13.75
CA ASP A 76 14.58 2.60 12.54
C ASP A 76 14.00 1.93 11.29
N ILE A 77 14.12 0.60 11.17
CA ILE A 77 13.54 -0.14 10.04
C ILE A 77 12.01 -0.11 10.07
N LEU A 78 11.40 -0.21 11.26
CA LEU A 78 9.96 -0.09 11.42
C LEU A 78 9.47 1.31 11.05
N ASN A 79 10.20 2.37 11.45
CA ASN A 79 9.87 3.73 11.07
C ASN A 79 9.98 3.99 9.57
N ARG A 80 10.91 3.31 8.89
CA ARG A 80 11.07 3.38 7.44
C ARG A 80 9.95 2.64 6.69
N THR A 81 9.30 1.68 7.33
CA THR A 81 8.20 0.93 6.72
C THR A 81 6.92 1.76 6.81
N PRO A 82 6.27 2.13 5.68
CA PRO A 82 5.15 3.08 5.68
C PRO A 82 3.98 2.68 6.59
N LEU A 83 3.76 1.38 6.77
CA LEU A 83 2.67 0.85 7.61
C LEU A 83 2.91 1.04 9.13
N PHE A 84 4.16 1.25 9.55
CA PHE A 84 4.56 1.33 10.96
C PHE A 84 5.28 2.65 11.31
N MET A 85 5.31 3.59 10.37
CA MET A 85 5.98 4.87 10.51
C MET A 85 5.36 5.72 11.62
N THR A 86 6.15 6.11 12.63
CA THR A 86 5.70 7.03 13.68
C THR A 86 6.11 8.49 13.43
N ASP A 87 7.23 8.72 12.72
CA ASP A 87 7.77 10.05 12.41
C ASP A 87 8.19 10.15 10.93
N MET A 88 7.78 11.22 10.23
CA MET A 88 8.09 11.42 8.79
C MET A 88 9.58 11.71 8.54
N ASP A 89 10.25 12.40 9.46
CA ASP A 89 11.67 12.79 9.30
C ASP A 89 12.63 11.59 9.41
N LYS A 90 12.21 10.52 10.11
CA LYS A 90 13.01 9.29 10.30
C LYS A 90 12.72 8.22 9.25
N ALA A 91 11.67 8.42 8.45
CA ALA A 91 11.26 7.49 7.40
C ALA A 91 11.98 7.76 6.06
N LEU A 92 12.69 8.87 5.97
CA LEU A 92 13.44 9.32 4.81
C LEU A 92 14.90 8.89 4.98
N ASP A 93 15.50 8.38 3.91
CA ASP A 93 16.93 8.03 3.89
C ASP A 93 17.80 9.29 3.94
N GLU A 94 19.12 9.11 4.03
CA GLU A 94 20.10 10.21 3.91
C GLU A 94 19.93 11.03 2.60
N ASN A 95 19.25 10.47 1.59
CA ASN A 95 18.91 11.12 0.33
C ASN A 95 17.50 11.73 0.27
N GLY A 96 16.70 11.65 1.33
CA GLY A 96 15.35 12.22 1.37
C GLY A 96 14.30 11.46 0.55
N GLU A 97 14.58 10.20 0.20
CA GLU A 97 13.70 9.38 -0.65
C GLU A 97 13.49 8.01 -0.02
N ASN A 98 12.24 7.56 0.04
CA ASN A 98 11.89 6.19 0.45
C ASN A 98 11.12 5.55 -0.70
N VAL A 99 11.76 4.55 -1.32
CA VAL A 99 11.22 3.82 -2.48
C VAL A 99 9.83 3.22 -2.19
N MET A 100 9.58 2.81 -0.94
CA MET A 100 8.28 2.28 -0.54
C MET A 100 7.21 3.36 -0.46
N LEU A 101 7.56 4.57 0.01
CA LEU A 101 6.63 5.71 0.00
C LEU A 101 6.35 6.20 -1.41
N ASP A 102 7.35 6.21 -2.28
CA ASP A 102 7.19 6.58 -3.68
C ASP A 102 6.32 5.57 -4.43
N ALA A 103 6.53 4.27 -4.19
CA ALA A 103 5.67 3.22 -4.73
C ALA A 103 4.22 3.37 -4.26
N ILE A 104 3.97 3.63 -2.97
CA ILE A 104 2.60 3.87 -2.46
C ILE A 104 2.00 5.14 -3.06
N ARG A 105 2.80 6.20 -3.23
CA ARG A 105 2.35 7.42 -3.88
C ARG A 105 2.04 7.21 -5.35
N ALA A 106 2.81 6.37 -6.05
CA ALA A 106 2.53 5.95 -7.40
C ALA A 106 1.19 5.18 -7.44
N LEU A 107 0.99 4.19 -6.55
CA LEU A 107 -0.28 3.45 -6.41
C LEU A 107 -1.48 4.38 -6.19
N GLN A 108 -1.33 5.42 -5.35
CA GLN A 108 -2.39 6.41 -5.09
C GLN A 108 -2.69 7.32 -6.29
N ASN A 109 -1.76 7.45 -7.24
CA ASN A 109 -1.92 8.24 -8.46
C ASN A 109 -1.96 7.36 -9.71
N GLU A 110 -2.29 6.08 -9.55
CA GLU A 110 -2.57 5.18 -10.67
C GLU A 110 -3.82 5.63 -11.42
N GLY A 111 -3.79 5.44 -12.73
CA GLY A 111 -4.88 5.81 -13.63
C GLY A 111 -4.50 6.94 -14.57
N THR A 112 -5.45 7.26 -15.45
CA THR A 112 -5.23 8.30 -16.45
C THR A 112 -5.33 9.69 -15.82
N ARG A 113 -4.85 10.70 -16.55
CA ARG A 113 -4.85 12.09 -16.06
C ARG A 113 -6.25 12.56 -15.66
N GLY A 114 -7.28 12.13 -16.40
CA GLY A 114 -8.68 12.43 -16.09
C GLY A 114 -9.15 11.81 -14.78
N GLU A 115 -8.75 10.58 -14.49
CA GLU A 115 -9.14 9.84 -13.28
C GLU A 115 -8.45 10.38 -12.04
N VAL A 116 -7.16 10.71 -12.11
CA VAL A 116 -6.43 11.34 -11.00
C VAL A 116 -7.04 12.70 -10.64
N ALA A 117 -7.40 13.51 -11.64
CA ALA A 117 -8.10 14.76 -11.42
C ALA A 117 -9.51 14.57 -10.82
N GLN A 118 -10.20 13.49 -11.20
CA GLN A 118 -11.50 13.13 -10.64
C GLN A 118 -11.40 12.71 -9.16
N SER A 119 -10.34 12.00 -8.77
CA SER A 119 -10.06 11.66 -7.37
C SER A 119 -9.88 12.91 -6.51
N PHE A 120 -9.06 13.87 -6.95
CA PHE A 120 -8.89 15.15 -6.27
C PHE A 120 -10.20 15.96 -6.16
N ARG A 121 -11.06 15.90 -7.19
CA ARG A 121 -12.39 16.51 -7.13
C ARG A 121 -13.25 15.85 -6.05
N SER A 122 -13.24 14.53 -5.97
CA SER A 122 -14.02 13.78 -4.96
C SER A 122 -13.54 14.08 -3.55
N GLU A 123 -12.22 14.13 -3.31
CA GLU A 123 -11.63 14.52 -2.03
C GLU A 123 -11.96 15.98 -1.66
N GLY A 124 -11.91 16.88 -2.65
CA GLY A 124 -12.38 18.27 -2.50
C GLY A 124 -13.86 18.35 -2.11
N ASN A 125 -14.70 17.47 -2.63
CA ASN A 125 -16.13 17.42 -2.28
C ASN A 125 -16.33 16.95 -0.83
N GLU A 126 -15.57 15.95 -0.37
CA GLU A 126 -15.64 15.46 1.02
C GLU A 126 -15.17 16.54 2.01
N THR A 127 -14.04 17.16 1.76
CA THR A 127 -13.53 18.26 2.61
C THR A 127 -14.47 19.47 2.62
N ALA A 128 -15.12 19.77 1.49
CA ALA A 128 -16.16 20.80 1.41
C ALA A 128 -17.41 20.45 2.24
N LYS A 129 -17.85 19.18 2.26
CA LYS A 129 -18.95 18.72 3.13
C LYS A 129 -18.62 18.90 4.62
N GLU A 130 -17.36 18.69 4.98
CA GLU A 130 -16.84 18.93 6.33
C GLU A 130 -16.63 20.41 6.65
N LYS A 131 -16.94 21.32 5.72
CA LYS A 131 -16.77 22.78 5.83
C LYS A 131 -15.31 23.21 5.98
N ARG A 132 -14.36 22.37 5.58
CA ARG A 132 -12.94 22.70 5.50
C ARG A 132 -12.65 23.36 4.16
N TRP A 133 -13.13 24.59 4.00
CA TRP A 133 -13.10 25.32 2.72
C TRP A 133 -11.69 25.66 2.22
N ILE A 134 -10.74 25.85 3.15
CA ILE A 134 -9.33 26.13 2.83
C ILE A 134 -8.71 24.90 2.16
N ASP A 135 -8.79 23.74 2.83
CA ASP A 135 -8.29 22.47 2.30
C ASP A 135 -9.00 22.12 0.98
N ALA A 136 -10.32 22.28 0.90
CA ALA A 136 -11.09 21.99 -0.31
C ALA A 136 -10.59 22.79 -1.53
N LYS A 137 -10.32 24.10 -1.35
CA LYS A 137 -9.74 24.97 -2.39
C LYS A 137 -8.39 24.44 -2.89
N GLU A 138 -7.55 23.91 -2.00
CA GLU A 138 -6.27 23.32 -2.38
C GLU A 138 -6.45 22.05 -3.21
N HIS A 139 -7.36 21.15 -2.84
CA HIS A 139 -7.64 19.93 -3.60
C HIS A 139 -8.16 20.25 -5.02
N TYR A 140 -9.09 21.20 -5.17
CA TYR A 140 -9.53 21.64 -6.50
C TYR A 140 -8.41 22.32 -7.31
N THR A 141 -7.52 23.06 -6.65
CA THR A 141 -6.37 23.68 -7.31
C THR A 141 -5.36 22.64 -7.79
N LYS A 142 -5.10 21.59 -7.00
CA LYS A 142 -4.29 20.44 -7.40
C LYS A 142 -4.92 19.69 -8.58
N ALA A 143 -6.23 19.48 -8.58
CA ALA A 143 -6.95 18.85 -9.70
C ALA A 143 -6.76 19.64 -11.01
N ILE A 144 -6.92 20.97 -10.96
CA ILE A 144 -6.70 21.85 -12.13
C ILE A 144 -5.23 21.81 -12.57
N ALA A 145 -4.28 21.81 -11.63
CA ALA A 145 -2.85 21.73 -11.95
C ALA A 145 -2.49 20.41 -12.63
N VAL A 146 -3.09 19.29 -12.24
CA VAL A 146 -2.93 17.98 -12.91
C VAL A 146 -3.45 18.03 -14.34
N LEU A 147 -4.63 18.60 -14.57
CA LEU A 147 -5.21 18.72 -15.91
C LEU A 147 -4.42 19.67 -16.83
N GLN A 148 -3.83 20.72 -16.26
CA GLN A 148 -3.06 21.74 -17.00
C GLN A 148 -1.56 21.47 -17.06
N ALA A 149 -1.09 20.39 -16.42
CA ALA A 149 0.30 19.99 -16.45
C ALA A 149 0.74 19.76 -17.91
N LYS A 150 1.85 20.39 -18.29
CA LYS A 150 2.47 20.23 -19.62
C LYS A 150 3.27 18.92 -19.74
N GLU A 151 3.61 18.33 -18.60
CA GLU A 151 4.36 17.08 -18.51
C GLU A 151 3.37 15.91 -18.42
N ASP A 152 3.51 14.96 -19.34
CA ASP A 152 2.65 13.78 -19.43
C ASP A 152 3.22 12.68 -18.52
N LYS A 153 2.89 12.76 -17.23
CA LYS A 153 3.34 11.80 -16.19
C LYS A 153 2.37 10.63 -16.01
N TRP A 154 1.27 10.61 -16.75
CA TRP A 154 0.15 9.68 -16.56
C TRP A 154 0.07 8.67 -17.69
N GLU A 155 -0.65 7.59 -17.42
CA GLU A 155 -0.95 6.57 -18.41
C GLU A 155 -1.83 7.13 -19.52
N LYS A 156 -1.61 6.64 -20.74
CA LYS A 156 -2.40 7.03 -21.90
C LYS A 156 -3.73 6.27 -21.90
N PRO A 157 -4.86 6.95 -22.11
CA PRO A 157 -6.14 6.27 -22.27
C PRO A 157 -6.17 5.32 -23.47
N GLU A 158 -6.95 4.25 -23.33
CA GLU A 158 -7.38 3.44 -24.47
C GLU A 158 -8.37 4.20 -25.38
N ASP A 159 -9.17 5.11 -24.80
CA ASP A 159 -10.12 5.98 -25.51
C ASP A 159 -9.86 7.47 -25.23
N GLU A 160 -9.16 8.12 -26.15
CA GLU A 160 -8.84 9.54 -26.06
C GLU A 160 -10.07 10.46 -26.07
N GLU A 161 -11.19 10.06 -26.69
CA GLU A 161 -12.36 10.91 -26.79
C GLU A 161 -13.15 10.91 -25.48
N ALA A 162 -13.35 9.73 -24.90
CA ALA A 162 -13.98 9.59 -23.58
C ALA A 162 -13.17 10.33 -22.51
N GLU A 163 -11.83 10.21 -22.53
CA GLU A 163 -11.00 10.90 -21.55
C GLU A 163 -11.04 12.42 -21.72
N ARG A 164 -11.02 12.96 -22.94
CA ARG A 164 -11.16 14.41 -23.15
C ARG A 164 -12.47 14.95 -22.60
N LYS A 165 -13.58 14.21 -22.78
CA LYS A 165 -14.89 14.60 -22.21
C LYS A 165 -14.83 14.60 -20.69
N LEU A 166 -14.28 13.53 -20.09
CA LEU A 166 -14.11 13.44 -18.65
C LEU A 166 -13.25 14.58 -18.11
N GLN A 167 -12.11 14.88 -18.74
CA GLN A 167 -11.22 15.97 -18.36
C GLN A 167 -11.95 17.33 -18.38
N GLN A 168 -12.74 17.61 -19.41
CA GLN A 168 -13.52 18.85 -19.52
C GLN A 168 -14.61 18.95 -18.43
N GLU A 169 -15.31 17.85 -18.14
CA GLU A 169 -16.33 17.80 -17.10
C GLU A 169 -15.73 18.00 -15.70
N VAL A 170 -14.60 17.35 -15.43
CA VAL A 170 -13.86 17.49 -14.17
C VAL A 170 -13.31 18.91 -14.05
N GLU A 171 -12.71 19.48 -15.11
CA GLU A 171 -12.19 20.85 -15.12
C GLU A 171 -13.28 21.87 -14.80
N ALA A 172 -14.40 21.80 -15.52
CA ALA A 172 -15.53 22.71 -15.31
C ALA A 172 -16.06 22.63 -13.89
N ALA A 173 -16.22 21.42 -13.34
CA ALA A 173 -16.70 21.24 -11.97
C ALA A 173 -15.70 21.74 -10.92
N CYS A 174 -14.39 21.49 -11.11
CA CYS A 174 -13.35 22.00 -10.21
C CYS A 174 -13.33 23.53 -10.18
N TYR A 175 -13.51 24.20 -11.31
CA TYR A 175 -13.60 25.65 -11.35
C TYR A 175 -14.83 26.20 -10.61
N ILE A 176 -16.00 25.57 -10.80
CA ILE A 176 -17.25 25.95 -10.11
C ILE A 176 -17.08 25.77 -8.59
N ASN A 177 -16.57 24.61 -8.16
CA ASN A 177 -16.40 24.32 -6.74
C ASN A 177 -15.34 25.21 -6.08
N ARG A 178 -14.25 25.52 -6.79
CA ARG A 178 -13.25 26.48 -6.29
C ARG A 178 -13.85 27.87 -6.11
N ALA A 179 -14.66 28.33 -7.07
CA ALA A 179 -15.38 29.60 -6.94
C ALA A 179 -16.33 29.61 -5.74
N LEU A 180 -17.01 28.48 -5.48
CA LEU A 180 -17.83 28.30 -4.27
C LEU A 180 -16.97 28.39 -3.00
N CYS A 181 -15.80 27.76 -2.95
CA CYS A 181 -14.90 27.87 -1.79
C CYS A 181 -14.47 29.33 -1.54
N HIS A 182 -14.14 30.09 -2.59
CA HIS A 182 -13.80 31.51 -2.45
C HIS A 182 -14.96 32.36 -1.93
N LEU A 183 -16.21 32.03 -2.32
CA LEU A 183 -17.41 32.68 -1.81
C LEU A 183 -17.59 32.43 -0.30
N GLU A 184 -17.45 31.18 0.14
CA GLU A 184 -17.57 30.78 1.55
C GLU A 184 -16.46 31.38 2.42
N LEU A 185 -15.23 31.46 1.88
CA LEU A 185 -14.09 32.10 2.54
C LEU A 185 -14.18 33.63 2.56
N ARG A 186 -15.18 34.23 1.90
CA ARG A 186 -15.38 35.69 1.78
C ARG A 186 -14.15 36.42 1.22
N GLU A 187 -13.33 35.73 0.43
CA GLU A 187 -12.19 36.34 -0.26
C GLU A 187 -12.64 37.30 -1.39
N CYS A 188 -13.93 37.30 -1.74
CA CYS A 188 -14.52 38.12 -2.82
C CYS A 188 -14.60 39.64 -2.55
N PHE A 189 -14.21 40.15 -1.38
CA PHE A 189 -14.36 41.57 -1.03
C PHE A 189 -13.03 42.34 -0.85
N ILE A 190 -11.90 41.75 -1.23
CA ILE A 190 -10.60 42.43 -1.16
C ILE A 190 -9.99 42.41 -2.57
N SER A 191 -10.46 43.33 -3.41
CA SER A 191 -9.77 43.77 -4.62
C SER A 191 -9.51 45.27 -4.54
#